data_AF-A0ABD5S609-F1
#
_entry.id   AF-A0ABD5S609-F1
#
_cell.length_a   1.000
_cell.length_b   1.000
_cell.length_c   1.000
_cell.angle_alpha   90.00
_cell.angle_beta   90.00
_cell.angle_gamma   90.00
#
_symmetry.space_group_name_H-M   'P 1'
#
loop_
_entity.id
_entity.type
_entity.pdbx_description
1 polymer ?
#
loop_
_entity_poly.entity_id
_entity_poly.type
_entity_poly.pdbx_seq_one_letter_code
_entity_poly.pdbx_strand_id
1 'polypeptide(L)'
;MSNETTEQTLTANLKRVQERYRRRSLESRLEDVADDLRDIKLQAAIMEELFEQEVEVDPELVQKVREARRHAGENEYDALEDGIDQLEQKAKSARSAVEQTLNKMLVSYENQVNAMVKINERIDVYNHDSLEGLHSLLAEWNWREAVSVEETSDFGAQLEECRSFGIDMRGIYEDARSAIIEPLADEGIEDVVESILGSESVHLASLSAEEREKLAESDLGDYLTITLG
;
A
#
# COMPACT_ATOMS: atom_id res chain seq x y z
N MET A 1 51.66 -9.62 41.21
CA MET A 1 50.59 -8.88 41.91
C MET A 1 50.00 -7.75 41.07
N SER A 2 50.76 -6.97 40.27
CA SER A 2 50.17 -5.91 39.42
C SER A 2 49.55 -6.36 38.09
N ASN A 3 50.02 -7.46 37.46
CA ASN A 3 49.47 -7.92 36.16
C ASN A 3 48.07 -8.54 36.26
N GLU A 4 47.78 -9.34 37.30
CA GLU A 4 46.46 -9.98 37.46
C GLU A 4 45.33 -8.96 37.68
N THR A 5 45.60 -7.86 38.40
CA THR A 5 44.60 -6.81 38.61
C THR A 5 44.33 -6.02 37.33
N THR A 6 45.35 -5.81 36.49
CA THR A 6 45.22 -5.15 35.19
C THR A 6 44.48 -6.03 34.18
N GLU A 7 44.75 -7.34 34.14
CA GLU A 7 44.04 -8.31 33.29
C GLU A 7 42.57 -8.50 33.71
N GLN A 8 42.28 -8.54 35.01
CA GLN A 8 40.92 -8.58 35.53
C GLN A 8 40.14 -7.29 35.19
N THR A 9 40.80 -6.13 35.28
CA THR A 9 40.21 -4.83 34.91
C THR A 9 39.95 -4.74 33.40
N LEU A 10 40.87 -5.22 32.57
CA LEU A 10 40.71 -5.27 31.12
C LEU A 10 39.58 -6.22 30.70
N THR A 11 39.51 -7.42 31.29
CA THR A 11 38.44 -8.40 31.02
C THR A 11 37.06 -7.87 31.44
N ALA A 12 36.97 -7.22 32.60
CA ALA A 12 35.73 -6.59 33.05
C ALA A 12 35.31 -5.42 32.14
N ASN A 13 36.25 -4.63 31.65
CA ASN A 13 35.99 -3.54 30.71
C ASN A 13 35.54 -4.07 29.35
N LEU A 14 36.17 -5.12 28.82
CA LEU A 14 35.77 -5.77 27.56
C LEU A 14 34.36 -6.33 27.65
N LYS A 15 34.01 -7.02 28.74
CA LYS A 15 32.64 -7.52 28.97
C LYS A 15 31.60 -6.40 29.00
N ARG A 16 31.89 -5.27 29.66
CA ARG A 16 31.00 -4.10 29.68
C ARG A 16 30.80 -3.47 28.31
N VAL A 17 31.88 -3.38 27.52
CA VAL A 17 31.82 -2.85 26.15
C VAL A 17 30.99 -3.78 25.27
N GLN A 18 31.25 -5.10 25.33
CA GLN A 18 30.50 -6.11 24.58
C GLN A 18 29.01 -6.08 24.93
N GLU A 19 28.67 -6.01 26.22
CA GLU A 19 27.29 -5.93 26.70
C GLU A 19 26.59 -4.65 26.20
N ARG A 20 27.29 -3.51 26.18
CA ARG A 20 26.75 -2.26 25.62
C ARG A 20 26.47 -2.38 24.12
N TYR A 21 27.37 -3.00 23.37
CA TYR A 21 27.16 -3.24 21.94
C TYR A 21 25.98 -4.19 21.69
N ARG A 22 25.87 -5.27 22.47
CA ARG A 22 24.75 -6.21 22.41
C ARG A 22 23.41 -5.51 22.61
N ARG A 23 23.28 -4.70 23.67
CA ARG A 23 22.06 -3.92 23.96
C ARG A 23 21.67 -3.00 22.83
N ARG A 24 22.62 -2.19 22.34
CA ARG A 24 22.39 -1.27 21.21
C ARG A 24 21.97 -2.03 19.96
N SER A 25 22.56 -3.19 19.70
CA SER A 25 22.17 -4.02 18.56
C SER A 25 20.73 -4.52 18.69
N LEU A 26 20.31 -4.96 19.87
CA LEU A 26 18.95 -5.45 20.11
C LEU A 26 17.92 -4.32 20.02
N GLU A 27 18.24 -3.13 20.54
CA GLU A 27 17.39 -1.95 20.43
C GLU A 27 17.21 -1.51 18.98
N SER A 28 18.29 -1.45 18.21
CA SER A 28 18.24 -1.12 16.77
C SER A 28 17.36 -2.11 16.01
N ARG A 29 17.51 -3.40 16.27
CA ARG A 29 16.69 -4.44 15.63
C ARG A 29 15.21 -4.34 15.98
N LEU A 30 14.91 -4.03 17.24
CA LEU A 30 13.54 -3.79 17.67
C LEU A 30 12.93 -2.52 17.06
N GLU A 31 13.75 -1.50 16.82
CA GLU A 31 13.35 -0.29 16.10
C GLU A 31 13.00 -0.62 14.64
N ASP A 32 13.85 -1.38 13.94
CA ASP A 32 13.57 -1.85 12.57
C ASP A 32 12.24 -2.62 12.48
N VAL A 33 11.98 -3.54 13.42
CA VAL A 33 10.70 -4.26 13.51
C VAL A 33 9.52 -3.32 13.75
N ALA A 34 9.70 -2.32 14.61
CA ALA A 34 8.64 -1.37 14.91
C ALA A 34 8.34 -0.47 13.71
N ASP A 35 9.34 -0.14 12.91
CA ASP A 35 9.21 0.62 11.67
C ASP A 35 8.52 -0.23 10.59
N ASP A 36 8.85 -1.52 10.46
CA ASP A 36 8.09 -2.44 9.59
C ASP A 36 6.61 -2.50 9.99
N LEU A 37 6.31 -2.60 11.29
CA LEU A 37 4.93 -2.59 11.77
C LEU A 37 4.23 -1.25 11.53
N ARG A 38 4.98 -0.14 11.63
CA ARG A 38 4.47 1.20 11.31
C ARG A 38 4.05 1.27 9.86
N ASP A 39 4.92 0.85 8.95
CA ASP A 39 4.68 0.87 7.50
C ASP A 39 3.51 0.00 7.10
N ILE A 40 3.43 -1.21 7.67
CA ILE A 40 2.30 -2.12 7.48
C ILE A 40 0.98 -1.41 7.81
N LYS A 41 0.92 -0.70 8.94
CA LYS A 41 -0.30 -0.01 9.37
C LYS A 41 -0.64 1.21 8.52
N LEU A 42 0.37 1.98 8.12
CA LEU A 42 0.17 3.15 7.25
C LEU A 42 -0.34 2.71 5.88
N GLN A 43 0.26 1.68 5.27
CA GLN A 43 -0.21 1.12 4.01
C GLN A 43 -1.60 0.50 4.14
N ALA A 44 -1.88 -0.23 5.23
CA ALA A 44 -3.22 -0.77 5.49
C ALA A 44 -4.28 0.32 5.54
N ALA A 45 -3.98 1.47 6.16
CA ALA A 45 -4.90 2.61 6.20
C ALA A 45 -5.14 3.22 4.81
N ILE A 46 -4.10 3.32 3.98
CA ILE A 46 -4.26 3.75 2.58
C ILE A 46 -5.13 2.74 1.82
N MET A 47 -4.90 1.43 2.01
CA MET A 47 -5.63 0.37 1.30
C MET A 47 -7.11 0.35 1.67
N GLU A 48 -7.41 0.56 2.95
CA GLU A 48 -8.78 0.66 3.47
C GLU A 48 -9.53 1.82 2.83
N GLU A 49 -8.88 2.98 2.70
CA GLU A 49 -9.53 4.18 2.17
C GLU A 49 -9.47 4.30 0.64
N LEU A 50 -8.43 3.81 -0.03
CA LEU A 50 -8.30 3.90 -1.48
C LEU A 50 -9.07 2.77 -2.19
N PHE A 51 -8.93 1.54 -1.70
CA PHE A 51 -9.43 0.35 -2.38
C PHE A 51 -10.64 -0.29 -1.68
N GLU A 52 -11.11 0.30 -0.57
CA GLU A 52 -12.16 -0.26 0.29
C GLU A 52 -11.83 -1.67 0.80
N GLN A 53 -10.54 -1.98 0.90
CA GLN A 53 -10.04 -3.29 1.31
C GLN A 53 -9.45 -3.20 2.71
N GLU A 54 -10.17 -3.77 3.68
CA GLU A 54 -9.65 -3.90 5.03
C GLU A 54 -8.47 -4.90 5.04
N VAL A 55 -7.35 -4.47 5.63
CA VAL A 55 -6.16 -5.29 5.82
C VAL A 55 -5.94 -5.49 7.31
N GLU A 56 -6.26 -6.68 7.78
CA GLU A 56 -6.06 -7.02 9.18
C GLU A 56 -4.56 -7.14 9.49
N VAL A 57 -4.07 -6.24 10.34
CA VAL A 57 -2.71 -6.31 10.87
C VAL A 57 -2.68 -7.32 12.00
N ASP A 58 -1.85 -8.37 11.85
CA ASP A 58 -1.72 -9.48 12.81
C ASP A 58 -1.66 -8.98 14.27
N PRO A 59 -2.72 -9.22 15.07
CA PRO A 59 -2.77 -8.81 16.47
C PRO A 59 -1.66 -9.45 17.32
N GLU A 60 -1.22 -10.66 16.96
CA GLU A 60 -0.13 -11.36 17.63
C GLU A 60 1.19 -10.62 17.41
N LEU A 61 1.45 -10.15 16.18
CA LEU A 61 2.64 -9.35 15.87
C LEU A 61 2.63 -8.05 16.68
N VAL A 62 1.50 -7.34 16.73
CA VAL A 62 1.37 -6.10 17.52
C VAL A 62 1.65 -6.36 19.00
N GLN A 63 1.12 -7.45 19.55
CA GLN A 63 1.37 -7.83 20.94
C GLN A 63 2.85 -8.13 21.18
N LYS A 64 3.49 -8.93 20.33
CA LYS A 64 4.90 -9.29 20.50
C LYS A 64 5.85 -8.10 20.39
N VAL A 65 5.57 -7.13 19.52
CA VAL A 65 6.35 -5.88 19.46
C VAL A 65 6.21 -5.09 20.77
N ARG A 66 5.00 -5.02 21.35
CA ARG A 66 4.79 -4.37 22.66
C ARG A 66 5.54 -5.08 23.78
N GLU A 67 5.51 -6.41 23.81
CA GLU A 67 6.24 -7.22 24.78
C GLU A 67 7.76 -7.03 24.65
N ALA A 68 8.30 -7.07 23.42
CA ALA A 68 9.71 -6.81 23.15
C ALA A 68 10.14 -5.40 23.58
N ARG A 69 9.32 -4.37 23.34
CA ARG A 69 9.56 -3.01 23.85
C ARG A 69 9.56 -2.92 25.37
N ARG A 70 8.68 -3.68 26.04
CA ARG A 70 8.67 -3.77 27.50
C ARG A 70 9.98 -4.39 28.01
N HIS A 71 10.43 -5.50 27.43
CA HIS A 71 11.70 -6.14 27.78
C HIS A 71 12.89 -5.19 27.61
N ALA A 72 12.95 -4.44 26.51
CA ALA A 72 13.98 -3.41 26.31
C ALA A 72 13.94 -2.33 27.41
N GLY A 73 12.75 -1.80 27.72
CA GLY A 73 12.57 -0.77 28.76
C GLY A 73 12.90 -1.24 30.18
N GLU A 74 12.69 -2.52 30.48
CA GLU A 74 13.01 -3.14 31.78
C GLU A 74 14.46 -3.66 31.86
N ASN A 75 15.28 -3.44 30.82
CA ASN A 75 16.64 -3.97 30.67
C ASN A 75 16.74 -5.51 30.65
N GLU A 76 15.66 -6.20 30.25
CA GLU A 76 15.57 -7.65 30.13
C GLU A 76 16.08 -8.12 28.74
N TYR A 77 17.33 -7.76 28.40
CA TYR A 77 17.86 -8.00 27.05
C TYR A 77 18.07 -9.47 26.69
N ASP A 78 18.22 -10.35 27.68
CA ASP A 78 18.29 -11.81 27.44
C ASP A 78 16.94 -12.32 26.88
N ALA A 79 15.82 -11.89 27.46
CA ALA A 79 14.48 -12.24 26.98
C ALA A 79 14.18 -11.63 25.60
N LEU A 80 14.68 -10.42 25.33
CA LEU A 80 14.57 -9.80 24.02
C LEU A 80 15.38 -10.58 22.96
N GLU A 81 16.61 -10.99 23.29
CA GLU A 81 17.47 -11.74 22.37
C GLU A 81 16.88 -13.11 22.00
N ASP A 82 16.23 -13.79 22.96
CA ASP A 82 15.58 -15.08 22.71
C ASP A 82 14.43 -15.01 21.68
N GLY A 83 13.79 -13.85 21.54
CA GLY A 83 12.59 -13.66 20.71
C GLY A 83 12.75 -12.79 19.46
N ILE A 84 13.80 -11.97 19.38
CA ILE A 84 13.92 -10.93 18.35
C ILE A 84 14.01 -11.49 16.93
N ASP A 85 14.73 -12.60 16.71
CA ASP A 85 14.87 -13.23 15.39
C ASP A 85 13.51 -13.67 14.82
N GLN A 86 12.67 -14.27 15.68
CA GLN A 86 11.33 -14.72 15.29
C GLN A 86 10.41 -13.53 15.03
N LEU A 87 10.56 -12.46 15.81
CA LEU A 87 9.78 -11.24 15.66
C LEU A 87 10.09 -10.53 14.34
N GLU A 88 11.37 -10.40 13.98
CA GLU A 88 11.80 -9.88 12.68
C GLU A 88 11.25 -10.70 11.53
N GLN A 89 11.33 -12.03 11.61
CA GLN A 89 10.79 -12.90 10.57
C GLN A 89 9.28 -12.73 10.41
N LYS A 90 8.54 -12.60 11.52
CA LYS A 90 7.10 -12.34 11.50
C LYS A 90 6.78 -10.99 10.88
N ALA A 91 7.47 -9.93 11.30
CA ALA A 91 7.26 -8.58 10.76
C ALA A 91 7.52 -8.52 9.25
N LYS A 92 8.63 -9.10 8.79
CA LYS A 92 8.96 -9.21 7.38
C LYS A 92 7.92 -9.99 6.58
N SER A 93 7.42 -11.10 7.14
CA SER A 93 6.41 -11.92 6.46
C SER A 93 5.08 -11.18 6.35
N ALA A 94 4.65 -10.49 7.41
CA ALA A 94 3.46 -9.65 7.40
C ALA A 94 3.59 -8.51 6.38
N ARG A 95 4.76 -7.84 6.35
CA ARG A 95 5.07 -6.79 5.37
C ARG A 95 4.94 -7.30 3.94
N SER A 96 5.60 -8.42 3.61
CA SER A 96 5.49 -9.00 2.28
C SER A 96 4.06 -9.42 1.89
N ALA A 97 3.24 -9.85 2.85
CA ALA A 97 1.84 -10.19 2.59
C ALA A 97 0.99 -8.95 2.26
N VAL A 98 1.21 -7.85 2.98
CA VAL A 98 0.55 -6.56 2.71
C VAL A 98 1.00 -6.00 1.37
N GLU A 99 2.31 -5.96 1.09
CA GLU A 99 2.87 -5.49 -0.18
C GLU A 99 2.34 -6.32 -1.37
N GLN A 100 2.22 -7.64 -1.24
CA GLN A 100 1.64 -8.47 -2.29
C GLN A 100 0.16 -8.17 -2.54
N THR A 101 -0.61 -7.92 -1.49
CA THR A 101 -2.03 -7.55 -1.61
C THR A 101 -2.16 -6.18 -2.26
N LEU A 102 -1.37 -5.22 -1.80
CA LEU A 102 -1.32 -3.86 -2.35
C LEU A 102 -0.97 -3.86 -3.84
N ASN A 103 0.10 -4.57 -4.24
CA ASN A 103 0.52 -4.62 -5.64
C ASN A 103 -0.56 -5.18 -6.57
N LYS A 104 -1.34 -6.18 -6.11
CA LYS A 104 -2.47 -6.70 -6.91
C LYS A 104 -3.56 -5.64 -7.11
N MET A 105 -3.87 -4.88 -6.07
CA MET A 105 -4.87 -3.81 -6.17
C MET A 105 -4.36 -2.65 -7.02
N LEU A 106 -3.10 -2.25 -6.86
CA LEU A 106 -2.47 -1.22 -7.68
C LEU A 106 -2.56 -1.56 -9.17
N VAL A 107 -2.17 -2.78 -9.57
CA VAL A 107 -2.27 -3.20 -10.98
C VAL A 107 -3.72 -3.18 -11.47
N SER A 108 -4.68 -3.63 -10.65
CA SER A 108 -6.09 -3.63 -11.02
C SER A 108 -6.63 -2.21 -11.22
N TYR A 109 -6.34 -1.31 -10.29
CA TYR A 109 -6.79 0.09 -10.34
C TYR A 109 -6.05 0.88 -11.41
N GLU A 110 -4.75 0.65 -11.61
CA GLU A 110 -3.97 1.23 -12.70
C GLU A 110 -4.60 0.89 -14.05
N ASN A 111 -4.95 -0.38 -14.27
CA ASN A 111 -5.61 -0.82 -15.49
C ASN A 111 -6.97 -0.13 -15.69
N GLN A 112 -7.78 -0.03 -14.63
CA GLN A 112 -9.07 0.68 -14.66
C GLN A 112 -8.88 2.16 -14.99
N VAL A 113 -7.96 2.85 -14.31
CA VAL A 113 -7.68 4.27 -14.52
C VAL A 113 -7.11 4.50 -15.91
N ASN A 114 -6.22 3.64 -16.41
CA ASN A 114 -5.71 3.71 -17.79
C ASN A 114 -6.83 3.57 -18.83
N ALA A 115 -7.79 2.67 -18.60
CA ALA A 115 -8.98 2.58 -19.44
C ALA A 115 -9.80 3.87 -19.40
N MET A 116 -10.00 4.45 -18.21
CA MET A 116 -10.66 5.75 -18.05
C MET A 116 -9.91 6.87 -18.78
N VAL A 117 -8.57 6.93 -18.70
CA VAL A 117 -7.75 7.92 -19.43
C VAL A 117 -8.01 7.82 -20.92
N LYS A 118 -7.93 6.61 -21.49
CA LYS A 118 -8.15 6.39 -22.93
C LYS A 118 -9.56 6.74 -23.39
N ILE A 119 -10.56 6.48 -22.55
CA ILE A 119 -11.95 6.86 -22.85
C ILE A 119 -12.08 8.38 -22.78
N ASN A 120 -11.57 9.00 -21.71
CA ASN A 120 -11.66 10.43 -21.49
C ASN A 120 -10.91 11.27 -22.54
N GLU A 121 -9.80 10.77 -23.10
CA GLU A 121 -9.13 11.38 -24.27
C GLU A 121 -10.06 11.53 -25.50
N ARG A 122 -11.16 10.78 -25.56
CA ARG A 122 -12.11 10.76 -26.68
C ARG A 122 -13.35 11.59 -26.39
N ILE A 123 -13.93 11.41 -25.20
CA ILE A 123 -15.22 12.04 -24.85
C ILE A 123 -15.05 13.35 -24.05
N ASP A 124 -13.87 13.60 -23.49
CA ASP A 124 -13.49 14.85 -22.79
C ASP A 124 -14.52 15.29 -21.72
N VAL A 125 -14.91 14.34 -20.85
CA VAL A 125 -15.96 14.55 -19.83
C VAL A 125 -15.42 14.81 -18.43
N TYR A 126 -14.15 14.47 -18.18
CA TYR A 126 -13.47 14.65 -16.90
C TYR A 126 -12.13 15.36 -17.07
N ASN A 127 -11.60 15.95 -15.99
CA ASN A 127 -10.30 16.62 -16.01
C ASN A 127 -9.18 15.60 -16.33
N HIS A 128 -8.56 15.75 -17.49
CA HIS A 128 -7.50 14.85 -17.97
C HIS A 128 -6.26 14.87 -17.06
N ASP A 129 -5.82 16.04 -16.60
CA ASP A 129 -4.63 16.17 -15.74
C ASP A 129 -4.81 15.42 -14.40
N SER A 130 -6.00 15.50 -13.79
CA SER A 130 -6.32 14.78 -12.55
C SER A 130 -6.26 13.26 -12.74
N LEU A 131 -6.77 12.77 -13.88
CA LEU A 131 -6.84 11.35 -14.18
C LEU A 131 -5.46 10.77 -14.58
N GLU A 132 -4.68 11.51 -15.36
CA GLU A 132 -3.27 11.18 -15.64
C GLU A 132 -2.41 11.22 -14.37
N GLY A 133 -2.68 12.16 -13.47
CA GLY A 133 -2.04 12.24 -12.16
C GLY A 133 -2.29 10.99 -11.33
N LEU A 134 -3.55 10.55 -11.23
CA LEU A 134 -3.92 9.31 -10.56
C LEU A 134 -3.28 8.08 -11.24
N HIS A 135 -3.31 8.00 -12.57
CA HIS A 135 -2.68 6.92 -13.32
C HIS A 135 -1.18 6.83 -13.02
N SER A 136 -0.47 7.95 -13.11
CA SER A 136 0.98 8.02 -12.88
C SER A 136 1.34 7.61 -11.45
N LEU A 137 0.53 8.03 -10.48
CA LEU A 137 0.72 7.69 -9.07
C LEU A 137 0.52 6.18 -8.80
N LEU A 138 -0.46 5.56 -9.45
CA LEU A 138 -0.71 4.12 -9.33
C LEU A 138 0.40 3.28 -10.01
N ALA A 139 0.87 3.74 -11.17
CA ALA A 139 1.93 3.08 -11.94
C ALA A 139 3.31 3.16 -11.25
N GLU A 140 3.64 4.32 -10.66
CA GLU A 140 4.90 4.57 -9.95
C GLU A 140 4.65 4.75 -8.44
N TRP A 141 4.07 3.73 -7.82
CA TRP A 141 3.64 3.81 -6.43
C TRP A 141 4.77 4.10 -5.44
N ASN A 142 4.79 5.32 -4.92
CA ASN A 142 5.64 5.76 -3.81
C ASN A 142 4.82 6.54 -2.77
N TRP A 143 4.01 5.82 -1.99
CA TRP A 143 3.09 6.43 -1.03
C TRP A 143 3.76 7.34 0.01
N ARG A 144 5.00 7.06 0.41
CA ARG A 144 5.71 7.89 1.40
C ARG A 144 5.96 9.30 0.88
N GLU A 145 6.32 9.41 -0.40
CA GLU A 145 6.53 10.69 -1.06
C GLU A 145 5.18 11.36 -1.34
N ALA A 146 4.19 10.59 -1.79
CA ALA A 146 2.86 11.11 -2.12
C ALA A 146 2.11 11.68 -0.90
N VAL A 147 2.13 10.97 0.23
CA VAL A 147 1.48 11.41 1.48
C VAL A 147 2.28 12.52 2.17
N SER A 148 3.56 12.72 1.80
CA SER A 148 4.47 13.67 2.45
C SER A 148 4.56 13.48 3.97
N VAL A 149 4.55 12.22 4.43
CA VAL A 149 4.55 11.89 5.86
C VAL A 149 5.78 12.50 6.52
N GLU A 150 5.57 13.48 7.41
CA GLU A 150 6.67 14.04 8.19
C GLU A 150 7.18 13.00 9.17
N GLU A 151 8.47 12.63 9.09
CA GLU A 151 9.08 11.64 10.00
C GLU A 151 9.02 12.07 11.48
N THR A 152 8.85 13.37 11.74
CA THR A 152 8.76 13.94 13.10
C THR A 152 7.35 13.98 13.67
N SER A 153 6.33 13.71 12.86
CA SER A 153 4.93 13.68 13.32
C SER A 153 4.66 12.44 14.18
N ASP A 154 3.69 12.52 15.07
CA ASP A 154 3.27 11.34 15.83
C ASP A 154 2.51 10.36 14.93
N PHE A 155 2.58 9.07 15.28
CA PHE A 155 1.99 8.00 14.46
C PHE A 155 0.48 8.17 14.20
N GLY A 156 -0.26 8.84 15.09
CA GLY A 156 -1.68 9.10 14.88
C GLY A 156 -1.92 10.10 13.76
N ALA A 157 -1.11 11.17 13.69
CA ALA A 157 -1.14 12.13 12.59
C ALA A 157 -0.79 11.46 11.25
N GLN A 158 0.25 10.63 11.23
CA GLN A 158 0.66 9.88 10.02
C GLN A 158 -0.46 8.97 9.49
N LEU A 159 -1.22 8.32 10.39
CA LEU A 159 -2.36 7.50 10.01
C LEU A 159 -3.47 8.34 9.37
N GLU A 160 -3.75 9.52 9.90
CA GLU A 160 -4.78 10.40 9.36
C GLU A 160 -4.39 10.96 7.99
N GLU A 161 -3.12 11.31 7.79
CA GLU A 161 -2.58 11.72 6.48
C GLU A 161 -2.75 10.61 5.44
N CYS A 162 -2.38 9.37 5.79
CA CYS A 162 -2.58 8.21 4.93
C CYS A 162 -4.04 7.96 4.58
N ARG A 163 -4.96 8.14 5.53
CA ARG A 163 -6.40 8.00 5.29
C ARG A 163 -6.94 9.09 4.37
N SER A 164 -6.62 10.35 4.67
CA SER A 164 -7.01 11.49 3.83
C SER A 164 -6.53 11.30 2.40
N PHE A 165 -5.27 10.89 2.24
CA PHE A 165 -4.71 10.58 0.94
C PHE A 165 -5.49 9.47 0.21
N GLY A 166 -5.82 8.37 0.89
CA GLY A 166 -6.65 7.30 0.32
C GLY A 166 -8.04 7.79 -0.11
N ILE A 167 -8.70 8.59 0.73
CA ILE A 167 -10.01 9.20 0.45
C ILE A 167 -9.94 10.12 -0.78
N ASP A 168 -8.93 11.00 -0.85
CA ASP A 168 -8.78 11.95 -1.95
C ASP A 168 -8.57 11.21 -3.27
N MET A 169 -7.72 10.19 -3.29
CA MET A 169 -7.46 9.38 -4.49
C MET A 169 -8.68 8.57 -4.91
N ARG A 170 -9.42 7.98 -3.94
CA ARG A 170 -10.70 7.30 -4.22
C ARG A 170 -11.72 8.28 -4.79
N GLY A 171 -11.81 9.50 -4.27
CA GLY A 171 -12.70 10.53 -4.78
C GLY A 171 -12.42 10.86 -6.25
N ILE A 172 -11.15 11.05 -6.63
CA ILE A 172 -10.77 11.26 -8.04
C ILE A 172 -11.20 10.06 -8.91
N TYR A 173 -10.96 8.84 -8.44
CA TYR A 173 -11.36 7.62 -9.15
C TYR A 173 -12.88 7.54 -9.35
N GLU A 174 -13.66 7.73 -8.30
CA GLU A 174 -15.13 7.65 -8.32
C GLU A 174 -15.74 8.76 -9.15
N ASP A 175 -15.25 10.00 -9.03
CA ASP A 175 -15.71 11.14 -9.82
C ASP A 175 -15.43 10.92 -11.31
N ALA A 176 -14.24 10.43 -11.66
CA ALA A 176 -13.90 10.11 -13.05
C ALA A 176 -14.77 8.98 -13.60
N ARG A 177 -14.97 7.92 -12.80
CA ARG A 177 -15.83 6.78 -13.15
C ARG A 177 -17.27 7.23 -13.41
N SER A 178 -17.84 8.02 -12.50
CA SER A 178 -19.21 8.57 -12.64
C SER A 178 -19.29 9.48 -13.87
N ALA A 179 -18.35 10.41 -14.06
CA ALA A 179 -18.35 11.33 -15.20
C ALA A 179 -18.26 10.60 -16.56
N ILE A 180 -17.55 9.46 -16.61
CA ILE A 180 -17.44 8.63 -17.81
C ILE A 180 -18.68 7.78 -18.04
N ILE A 181 -19.22 7.14 -16.99
CA ILE A 181 -20.33 6.18 -17.11
C ILE A 181 -21.68 6.88 -17.29
N GLU A 182 -21.96 7.94 -16.53
CA GLU A 182 -23.29 8.58 -16.51
C GLU A 182 -23.79 9.02 -17.89
N PRO A 183 -22.99 9.67 -18.75
CA PRO A 183 -23.42 10.02 -20.11
C PRO A 183 -23.79 8.80 -20.97
N LEU A 184 -23.16 7.65 -20.70
CA LEU A 184 -23.30 6.42 -21.49
C LEU A 184 -24.41 5.50 -20.95
N ALA A 185 -24.85 5.72 -19.72
CA ALA A 185 -26.02 5.07 -19.14
C ALA A 185 -27.31 5.47 -19.89
N ASP A 186 -27.42 6.72 -20.32
CA ASP A 186 -28.54 7.20 -21.15
C ASP A 186 -28.61 6.48 -22.52
N GLU A 187 -27.48 5.97 -23.01
CA GLU A 187 -27.36 5.19 -24.25
C GLU A 187 -27.57 3.68 -24.02
N GLY A 188 -27.71 3.26 -22.75
CA GLY A 188 -27.96 1.87 -22.37
C GLY A 188 -26.77 0.94 -22.56
N ILE A 189 -25.54 1.47 -22.47
CA ILE A 189 -24.28 0.71 -22.58
C ILE A 189 -23.42 0.73 -21.30
N GLU A 190 -23.98 1.20 -20.18
CA GLU A 190 -23.33 1.24 -18.87
C GLU A 190 -22.65 -0.08 -18.51
N ASP A 191 -23.37 -1.21 -18.58
CA ASP A 191 -22.83 -2.54 -18.27
C ASP A 191 -21.63 -2.93 -19.17
N VAL A 192 -21.62 -2.47 -20.43
CA VAL A 192 -20.53 -2.71 -21.37
C VAL A 192 -19.30 -1.90 -20.98
N VAL A 193 -19.49 -0.64 -20.61
CA VAL A 193 -18.41 0.27 -20.19
C VAL A 193 -17.84 -0.17 -18.84
N GLU A 194 -18.70 -0.56 -17.88
CA GLU A 194 -18.26 -1.14 -16.62
C GLU A 194 -17.43 -2.41 -16.84
N SER A 195 -17.82 -3.25 -17.80
CA SER A 195 -17.03 -4.42 -18.19
C SER A 195 -15.69 -4.03 -18.83
N ILE A 196 -15.64 -2.96 -19.64
CA ILE A 196 -14.38 -2.42 -20.20
C ILE A 196 -13.47 -1.91 -19.10
N LEU A 197 -14.01 -1.18 -18.12
CA LEU A 197 -13.23 -0.69 -16.99
C LEU A 197 -12.76 -1.85 -16.11
N GLY A 198 -13.62 -2.85 -15.88
CA GLY A 198 -13.32 -4.00 -15.03
C GLY A 198 -12.45 -5.09 -15.66
N SER A 199 -12.19 -5.06 -16.97
CA SER A 199 -11.45 -6.11 -17.67
C SER A 199 -10.28 -5.57 -18.52
N GLU A 200 -9.19 -6.33 -18.55
CA GLU A 200 -7.96 -5.99 -19.31
C GLU A 200 -8.21 -5.94 -20.84
N SER A 201 -9.28 -6.59 -21.33
CA SER A 201 -9.75 -6.53 -22.71
C SER A 201 -11.20 -7.01 -22.84
N VAL A 202 -12.07 -6.23 -23.51
CA VAL A 202 -13.43 -6.69 -23.86
C VAL A 202 -13.41 -7.40 -25.21
N HIS A 203 -13.79 -8.67 -25.19
CA HIS A 203 -13.97 -9.45 -26.41
C HIS A 203 -15.38 -9.21 -26.97
N LEU A 204 -15.52 -8.82 -28.24
CA LEU A 204 -16.85 -8.70 -28.89
C LEU A 204 -17.72 -9.96 -28.74
N ALA A 205 -17.07 -11.13 -28.66
CA ALA A 205 -17.75 -12.41 -28.53
C ALA A 205 -18.54 -12.52 -27.23
N SER A 206 -18.18 -11.78 -26.17
CA SER A 206 -18.93 -11.75 -24.91
C SER A 206 -20.10 -10.76 -24.91
N LEU A 207 -20.19 -9.87 -25.89
CA LEU A 207 -21.31 -8.94 -26.04
C LEU A 207 -22.43 -9.55 -26.88
N SER A 208 -23.68 -9.35 -26.48
CA SER A 208 -24.87 -9.67 -27.27
C SER A 208 -24.94 -8.80 -28.54
N ALA A 209 -25.77 -9.20 -29.51
CA ALA A 209 -25.93 -8.43 -30.74
C ALA A 209 -26.48 -7.00 -30.47
N GLU A 210 -27.36 -6.86 -29.50
CA GLU A 210 -27.98 -5.58 -29.12
C GLU A 210 -26.98 -4.66 -28.41
N GLU A 211 -26.13 -5.20 -27.54
CA GLU A 211 -25.05 -4.43 -26.89
C GLU A 211 -23.99 -3.97 -27.91
N ARG A 212 -23.68 -4.80 -28.92
CA ARG A 212 -22.77 -4.40 -29.99
C ARG A 212 -23.34 -3.28 -30.86
N GLU A 213 -24.63 -3.33 -31.13
CA GLU A 213 -25.33 -2.30 -31.91
C GLU A 213 -25.35 -0.98 -31.15
N LYS A 214 -25.74 -0.99 -29.88
CA LYS A 214 -25.69 0.20 -29.02
C LYS A 214 -24.27 0.75 -28.84
N LEU A 215 -23.28 -0.13 -28.66
CA LEU A 215 -21.89 0.30 -28.57
C LEU A 215 -21.44 0.95 -29.88
N ALA A 216 -21.78 0.38 -31.04
CA ALA A 216 -21.46 0.96 -32.34
C ALA A 216 -22.18 2.29 -32.62
N GLU A 217 -23.35 2.51 -32.01
CA GLU A 217 -24.13 3.76 -32.12
C GLU A 217 -23.72 4.81 -31.08
N SER A 218 -23.01 4.42 -30.02
CA SER A 218 -22.49 5.32 -28.98
C SER A 218 -21.30 6.15 -29.45
N ASP A 219 -21.05 7.25 -28.74
CA ASP A 219 -19.83 8.06 -28.91
C ASP A 219 -18.53 7.26 -28.65
N LEU A 220 -18.61 6.05 -28.06
CA LEU A 220 -17.50 5.12 -27.88
C LEU A 220 -17.29 4.14 -29.05
N GLY A 221 -18.32 3.86 -29.85
CA GLY A 221 -18.32 2.82 -30.88
C GLY A 221 -17.27 3.01 -31.95
N ASP A 222 -17.04 4.26 -32.31
CA ASP A 222 -16.07 4.66 -33.32
C ASP A 222 -14.61 4.55 -32.84
N TYR A 223 -14.37 4.36 -31.53
CA TYR A 223 -13.05 4.51 -30.92
C TYR A 223 -12.52 3.27 -30.19
N LEU A 224 -13.34 2.25 -29.99
CA LEU A 224 -12.86 0.99 -29.43
C LEU A 224 -12.03 0.23 -30.48
N THR A 225 -10.77 -0.07 -30.16
CA THR A 225 -9.99 -1.01 -30.96
C THR A 225 -10.46 -2.42 -30.62
N ILE A 226 -11.42 -2.87 -31.40
CA ILE A 226 -12.06 -4.14 -31.18
C ILE A 226 -11.22 -5.25 -31.81
N THR A 227 -10.54 -6.03 -30.97
CA THR A 227 -9.90 -7.28 -31.40
C THR A 227 -10.92 -8.41 -31.48
N LEU A 228 -11.17 -8.90 -32.69
CA LEU A 228 -11.83 -10.19 -32.93
C LEU A 228 -10.91 -11.31 -32.43
N GLY A 229 -11.33 -12.01 -31.37
CA GLY A 229 -10.72 -13.27 -30.94
C GLY A 229 -10.99 -14.40 -31.93
#